data_AF-A0A846Q009-F1
#
_entry.id   AF-A0A846Q009-F1
#
_cell.length_a   1.000
_cell.length_b   1.000
_cell.length_c   1.000
_cell.angle_alpha   90.00
_cell.angle_beta   90.00
_cell.angle_gamma   90.00
#
_symmetry.space_group_name_H-M   'P 1'
#
loop_
_entity.id
_entity.type
_entity.pdbx_description
1 polymer ?
#
loop_
_entity_poly.entity_id
_entity_poly.type
_entity_poly.pdbx_seq_one_letter_code
_entity_poly.pdbx_strand_id
1 'polypeptide(L)' 'AESYEVREEGRVYEIKIREDVFWHDDQPIVAADVEKTFSQDPAFSEVKLEVVSDKLVRFKL' A
#
# COMPACT_ATOMS: atom_id res chain seq x y z
N ALA A 1 -7.10 5.60 -0.13
CA ALA A 1 -6.91 5.00 -1.47
C ALA A 1 -7.85 5.67 -2.45
N GLU A 2 -7.47 5.73 -3.73
CA GLU A 2 -8.34 6.16 -4.84
C GLU A 2 -9.24 5.00 -5.29
N SER A 3 -8.65 3.81 -5.43
CA SER A 3 -9.35 2.59 -5.81
C SER A 3 -8.61 1.36 -5.27
N TYR A 4 -9.27 0.21 -5.32
CA TYR A 4 -8.65 -1.08 -5.10
C TYR A 4 -9.24 -2.13 -6.04
N GLU A 5 -8.46 -3.16 -6.32
CA GLU A 5 -8.87 -4.35 -7.06
C GLU A 5 -8.56 -5.60 -6.23
N VAL A 6 -9.49 -6.57 -6.23
CA VAL A 6 -9.32 -7.85 -5.55
C VAL A 6 -9.20 -8.94 -6.59
N ARG A 7 -8.15 -9.75 -6.48
CA ARG A 7 -7.80 -10.84 -7.40
C ARG A 7 -7.57 -12.14 -6.63
N GLU A 8 -7.42 -13.23 -7.38
CA GLU A 8 -7.07 -14.56 -6.85
C GLU A 8 -7.97 -14.99 -5.67
N GLU A 9 -9.30 -14.91 -5.87
CA GLU A 9 -10.29 -15.34 -4.87
C GLU A 9 -10.16 -14.61 -3.51
N GLY A 10 -9.66 -13.36 -3.52
CA GLY A 10 -9.49 -12.58 -2.30
C GLY A 10 -8.12 -12.72 -1.65
N ARG A 11 -7.14 -13.32 -2.32
CA ARG A 11 -5.77 -13.45 -1.80
C ARG A 11 -4.86 -12.31 -2.21
N VAL A 12 -5.19 -11.59 -3.28
CA VAL A 12 -4.38 -10.48 -3.81
C VAL A 12 -5.19 -9.21 -3.87
N TYR A 13 -4.67 -8.15 -3.27
CA TYR A 13 -5.27 -6.81 -3.28
C TYR A 13 -4.31 -5.82 -3.93
N GLU A 14 -4.76 -5.11 -4.94
CA GLU A 14 -4.02 -3.99 -5.54
C GLU A 14 -4.68 -2.69 -5.13
N ILE A 15 -3.95 -1.79 -4.47
CA ILE A 15 -4.47 -0.54 -3.93
C ILE A 15 -3.78 0.63 -4.63
N LYS A 16 -4.59 1.48 -5.30
CA LYS A 16 -4.11 2.73 -5.90
C LYS A 16 -4.18 3.85 -4.87
N ILE A 17 -3.05 4.49 -4.60
CA ILE A 17 -2.94 5.67 -3.76
C ILE A 17 -3.38 6.88 -4.59
N ARG A 18 -4.09 7.82 -3.96
CA ARG A 18 -4.48 9.08 -4.60
C ARG A 18 -3.22 9.86 -5.03
N GLU A 19 -3.33 10.62 -6.10
CA GLU A 19 -2.24 11.50 -6.56
C GLU A 19 -2.11 12.75 -5.68
N ASP A 20 -3.23 13.22 -5.13
CA ASP A 20 -3.38 14.49 -4.42
C ASP A 20 -3.37 14.32 -2.88
N VAL A 21 -2.56 13.40 -2.37
CA VAL A 21 -2.38 13.18 -0.93
C VAL A 21 -0.96 13.45 -0.49
N PHE A 22 -0.85 14.25 0.57
CA PHE A 22 0.41 14.74 1.12
C PHE A 22 0.39 14.60 2.64
N TRP A 23 1.57 14.42 3.21
CA TRP A 23 1.81 14.57 4.63
C TRP A 23 1.70 16.05 5.03
N HIS A 24 1.70 16.33 6.34
CA HIS A 24 1.60 17.70 6.86
C HIS A 24 2.81 18.60 6.51
N ASP A 25 3.88 18.02 5.98
CA ASP A 25 5.10 18.68 5.53
C ASP A 25 5.18 18.80 3.99
N ASP A 26 4.05 18.66 3.31
CA ASP A 26 3.89 18.71 1.85
C ASP A 26 4.62 17.59 1.08
N GLN A 27 5.20 16.58 1.76
CA GLN A 27 5.74 15.40 1.08
C GLN A 27 4.58 14.53 0.55
N PRO A 28 4.65 14.06 -0.72
CA PRO A 28 3.61 13.21 -1.27
C PRO A 28 3.59 11.85 -0.55
N ILE A 29 2.39 11.34 -0.25
CA ILE A 29 2.26 9.98 0.27
C ILE A 29 2.47 8.99 -0.86
N VAL A 30 3.40 8.05 -0.69
CA VAL A 30 3.77 7.05 -1.70
C VAL A 30 3.71 5.63 -1.14
N ALA A 31 3.77 4.64 -2.03
CA ALA A 31 3.73 3.22 -1.70
C ALA A 31 4.81 2.79 -0.69
N ALA A 32 5.99 3.42 -0.74
CA ALA A 32 7.08 3.16 0.21
C ALA A 32 6.71 3.56 1.66
N ASP A 33 5.87 4.58 1.85
CA ASP A 33 5.39 4.95 3.20
C ASP A 33 4.47 3.88 3.77
N VAL A 34 3.66 3.26 2.90
CA VAL A 34 2.77 2.15 3.27
C VAL A 34 3.61 0.93 3.64
N GLU A 35 4.60 0.56 2.82
CA GLU A 35 5.54 -0.52 3.12
C GLU A 35 6.22 -0.32 4.48
N LYS A 36 6.75 0.88 4.70
CA LYS A 36 7.40 1.24 5.97
C LYS A 36 6.45 1.08 7.15
N THR A 37 5.21 1.53 7.02
CA THR A 37 4.20 1.39 8.08
C THR A 37 3.95 -0.08 8.43
N PHE A 38 3.80 -0.95 7.43
CA PHE A 38 3.58 -2.38 7.64
C PHE A 38 4.80 -3.09 8.26
N SER A 39 6.01 -2.61 7.96
CA SER A 39 7.24 -3.15 8.58
C SER A 39 7.40 -2.82 10.06
N GLN A 40 6.68 -1.82 10.59
CA GLN A 40 6.84 -1.33 11.95
C GLN A 40 6.00 -2.07 12.98
N ASP A 41 4.91 -2.73 12.57
CA ASP A 41 4.00 -3.43 13.46
C ASP A 41 4.05 -4.96 13.20
N PRO A 42 4.51 -5.77 14.19
CA PRO A 42 4.53 -7.22 14.09
C PRO A 42 3.17 -7.87 13.75
N ALA A 43 2.05 -7.18 14.01
CA ALA A 43 0.72 -7.65 13.64
C ALA A 43 0.56 -7.85 12.13
N PHE A 44 1.38 -7.19 11.30
CA PHE A 44 1.35 -7.34 9.85
C PHE A 44 2.43 -8.27 9.28
N SER A 45 3.14 -9.01 10.13
CA SER A 45 4.27 -9.87 9.72
C SER A 45 3.92 -10.97 8.71
N GLU A 46 2.68 -11.43 8.67
CA GLU A 46 2.20 -12.43 7.71
C GLU A 46 1.80 -11.84 6.35
N VAL A 47 1.60 -10.52 6.28
CA VAL A 47 1.17 -9.84 5.04
C VAL A 47 2.37 -9.60 4.14
N LYS A 48 2.35 -10.16 2.92
CA LYS A 48 3.37 -9.86 1.91
C LYS A 48 2.97 -8.64 1.11
N LEU A 49 3.71 -7.56 1.28
CA LEU A 49 3.54 -6.31 0.55
C LEU A 49 4.55 -6.21 -0.59
N GLU A 50 4.10 -5.75 -1.75
CA GLU A 50 4.90 -5.49 -2.94
C GLU A 50 4.60 -4.07 -3.45
N VAL A 51 5.63 -3.21 -3.51
CA VAL A 51 5.52 -1.89 -4.13
C VAL A 51 5.60 -2.06 -5.66
N VAL A 52 4.47 -1.84 -6.34
CA VAL A 52 4.38 -1.99 -7.81
C VAL A 52 4.77 -0.67 -8.51
N SER A 53 4.42 0.47 -7.91
CA SER A 53 4.87 1.81 -8.29
C SER A 53 4.66 2.79 -7.12
N ASP A 54 5.08 4.04 -7.25
CA ASP A 54 4.89 5.08 -6.22
C ASP A 54 3.44 5.22 -5.74
N LYS A 55 2.45 4.88 -6.58
CA LYS A 55 1.02 5.01 -6.27
C LYS A 55 0.26 3.69 -6.32
N LEU A 56 0.97 2.56 -6.39
CA LEU A 56 0.34 1.24 -6.44
C LEU A 56 1.04 0.27 -5.50
N VAL A 57 0.28 -0.25 -4.53
CA VAL A 57 0.73 -1.27 -3.58
C VAL A 57 -0.05 -2.55 -3.82
N ARG A 58 0.63 -3.70 -3.82
CA ARG A 58 -0.01 -5.02 -3.86
C ARG A 58 0.20 -5.75 -2.53
N PHE A 59 -0.88 -6.26 -1.97
CA PHE A 59 -0.88 -7.10 -0.78
C PHE A 59 -1.22 -8.54 -1.18
N LYS A 60 -0.51 -9.50 -0.60
CA LYS A 60 -0.77 -10.94 -0.72
C LYS A 60 -0.98 -11.51 0.68
N LEU A 61 -2.14 -12.13 0.89
CA LEU A 61 -2.57 -12.78 2.13
C LEU A 61 -2.36 -14.30 2.06
#